data_AF-A0A440CBC9-F1
#
_entry.id   AF-A0A440CBC9-F1
#
_cell.length_a   1.000
_cell.length_b   1.000
_cell.length_c   1.000
_cell.angle_alpha   90.00
_cell.angle_beta   90.00
_cell.angle_gamma   90.00
#
_symmetry.space_group_name_H-M   'P 1'
#
loop_
_entity.id
_entity.type
_entity.pdbx_description
1 polymer ?
#
loop_
_entity_poly.entity_id
_entity_poly.type
_entity_poly.pdbx_seq_one_letter_code
_entity_poly.pdbx_strand_id
1 'polypeptide(L)' 'MSEDIIVPFPRRRRSPDVTPEMAAKIKFLLDLGMTQHDIAAHFKINQGRVSEINTGMKFPGISSSQLDLF' A
#
# COMPACT_ATOMS: atom_id res chain seq x y z
N MET A 1 46.74 -2.84 -13.68
CA MET A 1 45.89 -2.49 -12.52
C MET A 1 44.53 -2.16 -13.09
N SER A 2 43.59 -3.10 -13.05
CA SER A 2 42.24 -2.90 -13.57
C SER A 2 41.46 -2.11 -12.52
N GLU A 3 40.93 -0.95 -12.89
CA GLU A 3 40.09 -0.15 -11.99
C GLU A 3 38.76 -0.89 -11.76
N ASP A 4 38.47 -1.19 -10.51
CA ASP A 4 37.15 -1.70 -10.10
C ASP A 4 36.12 -0.58 -10.28
N ILE A 5 35.32 -0.69 -11.34
CA ILE A 5 34.17 0.19 -11.57
C ILE A 5 33.10 -0.14 -10.51
N ILE A 6 33.07 0.65 -9.43
CA ILE A 6 32.00 0.56 -8.42
C ILE A 6 30.72 1.12 -9.06
N VAL A 7 29.82 0.22 -9.47
CA VAL A 7 28.47 0.62 -9.88
C VAL A 7 27.67 1.07 -8.64
N PRO A 8 27.08 2.27 -8.63
CA PRO A 8 26.29 2.72 -7.50
C PRO A 8 25.07 1.80 -7.33
N PHE A 9 24.83 1.35 -6.10
CA PHE A 9 23.71 0.48 -5.79
C PHE A 9 22.39 1.16 -6.23
N PRO A 10 21.54 0.50 -7.02
CA PRO A 10 20.32 1.10 -7.53
C PRO A 10 19.43 1.57 -6.38
N ARG A 11 18.82 2.75 -6.53
CA ARG A 11 17.93 3.31 -5.51
C ARG A 11 16.84 2.29 -5.19
N ARG A 12 16.66 1.97 -3.90
CA ARG A 12 15.60 1.07 -3.44
C ARG A 12 14.24 1.56 -3.97
N ARG A 13 13.47 0.65 -4.55
CA ARG A 13 12.08 0.92 -4.96
C ARG A 13 11.28 1.33 -3.73
N ARG A 14 10.56 2.44 -3.81
CA ARG A 14 9.61 2.88 -2.79
C ARG A 14 8.20 2.54 -3.27
N SER A 15 7.37 2.08 -2.35
CA SER A 15 5.94 1.96 -2.59
C SER A 15 5.32 3.35 -2.79
N PRO A 16 4.21 3.46 -3.53
CA PRO A 16 3.46 4.70 -3.60
C PRO A 16 2.89 5.06 -2.22
N ASP A 17 2.66 6.35 -2.00
CA ASP A 17 1.93 6.82 -0.83
C ASP A 17 0.46 6.41 -0.95
N VAL A 18 -0.13 6.02 0.18
CA VAL A 18 -1.55 5.66 0.23
C VAL A 18 -2.39 6.92 0.33
N THR A 19 -3.34 7.08 -0.57
CA THR A 19 -4.35 8.15 -0.56
C THR A 19 -5.58 7.76 0.25
N PRO A 20 -6.41 8.72 0.69
CA PRO A 20 -7.72 8.45 1.28
C PRO A 20 -8.58 7.48 0.46
N GLU A 21 -8.67 7.72 -0.85
CA GLU A 21 -9.41 6.88 -1.79
C GLU A 21 -8.85 5.45 -1.84
N MET A 22 -7.52 5.29 -1.89
CA MET A 22 -6.89 3.98 -1.85
C MET A 22 -7.20 3.25 -0.53
N ALA A 23 -7.20 3.96 0.61
CA ALA A 23 -7.56 3.38 1.89
C ALA A 23 -9.04 2.93 1.92
N ALA A 24 -9.97 3.67 1.32
CA ALA A 24 -11.36 3.26 1.16
C ALA A 24 -11.48 1.98 0.32
N LYS A 25 -10.76 1.90 -0.81
CA LYS A 25 -10.72 0.69 -1.66
C LYS A 25 -10.13 -0.51 -0.92
N ILE A 26 -9.06 -0.30 -0.15
CA ILE A 26 -8.45 -1.34 0.69
C ILE A 26 -9.47 -1.89 1.69
N LYS A 27 -10.17 -1.01 2.43
CA LYS A 27 -11.22 -1.43 3.38
C LYS A 27 -12.34 -2.20 2.68
N PHE A 28 -12.79 -1.72 1.52
CA PHE A 28 -13.80 -2.42 0.72
C PHE A 28 -13.36 -3.83 0.31
N LEU A 29 -12.11 -4.00 -0.15
CA LEU A 29 -11.59 -5.33 -0.52
C LEU A 29 -11.41 -6.26 0.70
N LEU A 30 -11.07 -5.71 1.86
CA LEU A 30 -11.05 -6.47 3.11
C LEU A 30 -12.46 -6.95 3.50
N ASP A 31 -13.47 -6.09 3.36
CA ASP A 31 -14.88 -6.44 3.61
C ASP A 31 -15.37 -7.55 2.67
N LEU A 32 -14.86 -7.59 1.43
CA LEU A 32 -15.09 -8.66 0.47
C LEU A 32 -14.32 -9.96 0.77
N GLY A 33 -13.49 -9.98 1.82
CA GLY A 33 -12.72 -11.17 2.24
C GLY A 33 -11.40 -11.38 1.48
N MET A 34 -10.92 -10.40 0.72
CA MET A 34 -9.62 -10.49 0.05
C MET A 34 -8.47 -10.48 1.06
N THR A 35 -7.43 -11.28 0.82
CA THR A 35 -6.30 -11.33 1.74
C THR A 35 -5.47 -10.04 1.68
N GLN A 36 -4.87 -9.64 2.82
CA GLN A 36 -4.01 -8.45 2.86
C GLN A 36 -2.80 -8.57 1.91
N HIS A 37 -2.32 -9.78 1.65
CA HIS A 37 -1.23 -10.03 0.70
C HIS A 37 -1.63 -9.68 -0.73
N ASP A 38 -2.80 -10.17 -1.17
CA ASP A 38 -3.30 -9.91 -2.51
C ASP A 38 -3.64 -8.43 -2.70
N ILE A 39 -4.22 -7.79 -1.68
CA ILE A 39 -4.48 -6.34 -1.68
C ILE A 39 -3.17 -5.54 -1.80
N ALA A 40 -2.15 -5.93 -1.04
CA ALA A 40 -0.84 -5.26 -1.10
C ALA A 40 -0.19 -5.39 -2.48
N ALA A 41 -0.28 -6.58 -3.09
CA ALA A 41 0.18 -6.82 -4.45
C ALA A 41 -0.60 -5.99 -5.49
N HIS A 42 -1.92 -5.92 -5.35
CA HIS A 42 -2.81 -5.15 -6.23
C HIS A 42 -2.42 -3.66 -6.25
N PHE A 43 -2.23 -3.05 -5.06
CA PHE A 43 -1.86 -1.63 -4.94
C PHE A 43 -0.34 -1.38 -5.02
N LYS A 44 0.48 -2.42 -5.12
CA LYS A 44 1.96 -2.35 -5.11
C LYS A 44 2.50 -1.63 -3.87
N ILE A 45 1.86 -1.86 -2.73
CA ILE A 45 2.26 -1.29 -1.42
C ILE A 45 2.78 -2.38 -0.48
N ASN A 46 3.35 -1.95 0.65
CA ASN A 46 3.80 -2.88 1.68
C ASN A 46 2.58 -3.50 2.39
N GLN A 47 2.60 -4.81 2.63
CA GLN A 47 1.51 -5.50 3.34
C GLN A 47 1.27 -4.97 4.76
N GLY A 48 2.33 -4.51 5.46
CA GLY A 48 2.18 -3.81 6.73
C GLY A 48 1.31 -2.54 6.64
N ARG A 49 1.34 -1.84 5.50
CA ARG A 49 0.47 -0.67 5.29
C ARG A 49 -1.00 -1.06 5.19
N VAL A 50 -1.30 -2.20 4.56
CA VAL A 50 -2.67 -2.75 4.53
C VAL A 50 -3.14 -3.09 5.94
N SER A 51 -2.27 -3.71 6.75
CA SER A 51 -2.59 -4.02 8.16
C SER A 51 -2.89 -2.77 8.98
N GLU A 52 -2.11 -1.69 8.84
CA GLU A 52 -2.36 -0.43 9.56
C GLU A 52 -3.69 0.23 9.17
N ILE A 53 -4.12 0.08 7.91
CA ILE A 53 -5.41 0.58 7.43
C ILE A 53 -6.56 -0.27 7.98
N ASN A 54 -6.37 -1.60 8.01
CA ASN A 54 -7.33 -2.55 8.56
C ASN A 54 -7.57 -2.33 10.05
N THR A 55 -6.51 -2.11 10.83
CA THR A 55 -6.62 -1.85 12.28
C THR A 55 -7.08 -0.42 12.60
N GLY A 56 -7.23 0.45 11.61
CA GLY A 56 -7.59 1.86 11.79
C GLY A 56 -6.46 2.74 12.31
N MET A 57 -5.22 2.21 12.43
CA MET A 57 -4.04 3.02 12.80
C MET A 57 -3.76 4.09 11.75
N LYS A 58 -4.05 3.81 10.47
CA LYS A 58 -4.08 4.78 9.39
C LYS A 58 -5.48 4.92 8.81
N PHE A 59 -5.83 6.16 8.46
CA PHE A 59 -7.15 6.52 7.91
C PHE A 59 -8.33 6.03 8.77
N PRO A 60 -8.38 6.33 10.09
CA PRO A 60 -9.44 5.86 10.98
C PRO A 60 -10.85 6.34 10.57
N GLY A 61 -10.96 7.56 10.05
CA GLY A 61 -12.25 8.16 9.65
C GLY A 61 -12.72 7.79 8.25
N ILE A 62 -11.99 6.94 7.53
CA ILE A 62 -12.38 6.53 6.17
C ILE A 62 -13.19 5.24 6.23
N SER A 63 -14.38 5.26 5.65
CA SER A 63 -15.23 4.08 5.47
C SER A 63 -15.01 3.46 4.09
N SER A 64 -15.22 2.14 3.96
CA SER A 64 -15.26 1.46 2.66
C SER A 64 -16.39 1.98 1.75
N SER A 65 -17.46 2.52 2.33
CA SER A 65 -18.60 3.10 1.61
C SER A 65 -18.35 4.49 1.02
N GLN A 66 -17.24 5.16 1.34
CA GLN A 66 -16.93 6.50 0.83
C GLN A 66 -16.37 6.50 -0.60
N LEU A 67 -16.43 5.37 -1.30
CA LEU A 67 -15.99 5.25 -2.70
C LEU A 67 -16.80 6.12 -3.67
N ASP A 68 -18.06 6.39 -3.36
CA ASP A 68 -18.93 7.24 -4.19
C ASP A 68 -18.63 8.75 -4.04
N LEU A 69 -17.70 9.13 -3.16
CA LEU A 69 -17.44 10.52 -2.78
C LEU A 69 -16.16 11.12 -3.40
N PHE A 70 -15.44 10.36 -4.22
CA PHE A 70 -14.16 10.74 -4.85
C PHE A 70 -14.22 10.51 -6.36
#